data_AF-A0A6G3X9F4-F1
#
_entry.id   AF-A0A6G3X9F4-F1
#
_cell.length_a   1.000
_cell.length_b   1.000
_cell.length_c   1.000
_cell.angle_alpha   90.00
_cell.angle_beta   90.00
_cell.angle_gamma   90.00
#
_symmetry.space_group_name_H-M   'P 1'
#
loop_
_entity.id
_entity.type
_entity.pdbx_description
1 polymer ?
#
loop_
_entity_poly.entity_id
_entity_poly.type
_entity_poly.pdbx_seq_one_letter_code
_entity_poly.pdbx_strand_id
1 'polypeptide(L)'
;TEDGGALVFFSSKHFERQTAAKGLRPEVNADVKALLTGEVNSSLTKERVSSQLVHVPPREAAAGSESGSGSGGKVRMLNRLPGLVAAKGE
;
A
#
# COMPACT_ATOMS: atom_id res chain seq x y z
N THR A 1 4.29 -2.06 -24.04
CA THR A 1 4.55 -2.89 -25.23
C THR A 1 3.90 -2.24 -26.43
N GLU A 2 4.04 -2.81 -27.63
CA GLU A 2 3.44 -2.27 -28.85
C GLU A 2 1.90 -2.16 -28.77
N ASP A 3 1.24 -3.13 -28.14
CA ASP A 3 -0.22 -3.15 -27.92
C ASP A 3 -0.68 -2.38 -26.67
N GLY A 4 0.26 -1.79 -25.92
CA GLY A 4 0.00 -1.06 -24.67
C GLY A 4 -0.26 -1.95 -23.44
N GLY A 5 -0.29 -3.27 -23.59
CA GLY A 5 -0.39 -4.20 -22.46
C GLY A 5 0.89 -4.24 -21.63
N ALA A 6 0.78 -4.54 -20.34
CA ALA A 6 1.96 -4.68 -19.49
C ALA A 6 1.70 -5.46 -18.21
N LEU A 7 2.78 -6.08 -17.70
CA LEU A 7 2.93 -6.34 -16.28
C LEU A 7 3.85 -5.27 -15.70
N VAL A 8 3.32 -4.49 -14.77
CA VAL A 8 4.01 -3.38 -14.12
C VAL A 8 4.35 -3.77 -12.70
N PHE A 9 5.63 -3.60 -12.35
CA PHE A 9 6.15 -3.78 -11.00
C PHE A 9 6.57 -2.42 -10.46
N PHE A 10 6.11 -2.10 -9.26
CA PHE A 10 6.58 -0.91 -8.55
C PHE A 10 6.57 -1.17 -7.04
N SER A 11 7.14 -0.24 -6.30
CA SER A 11 7.06 -0.23 -4.84
C SER A 11 6.59 1.12 -4.35
N SER A 12 5.85 1.13 -3.23
CA SER A 12 5.45 2.35 -2.55
C SER A 12 5.90 2.35 -1.10
N LYS A 13 6.26 3.54 -0.60
CA LYS A 13 6.64 3.77 0.79
C LYS A 13 5.55 4.61 1.48
N HIS A 14 4.95 4.06 2.53
CA HIS A 14 3.87 4.70 3.27
C HIS A 14 4.29 4.97 4.71
N PHE A 15 3.92 6.14 5.20
CA PHE A 15 4.06 6.53 6.60
C PHE A 15 2.66 6.71 7.19
N GLU A 16 2.37 6.03 8.29
CA GLU A 16 1.10 6.11 9.00
C GLU A 16 1.38 6.56 10.43
N ARG A 17 0.94 7.77 10.81
CA ARG A 17 0.98 8.23 12.20
C ARG A 17 -0.36 7.94 12.86
N GLN A 18 -0.37 7.02 13.80
CA GLN A 18 -1.51 6.73 14.66
C GLN A 18 -1.37 7.53 15.96
N THR A 19 -2.33 8.40 16.25
CA THR A 19 -2.36 9.20 17.48
C THR A 19 -3.54 8.79 18.32
N ALA A 20 -3.29 8.41 19.57
CA ALA A 20 -4.34 8.01 20.51
C ALA A 20 -5.00 9.23 21.17
N ALA A 21 -6.22 9.05 21.68
CA ALA A 21 -6.86 10.05 22.53
C ALA A 21 -6.07 10.26 23.84
N LYS A 22 -6.30 11.38 24.52
CA LYS A 22 -5.58 11.73 25.76
C LYS A 22 -5.73 10.62 26.81
N GLY A 23 -4.60 10.18 27.37
CA GLY A 23 -4.55 9.12 28.39
C GLY A 23 -4.53 7.69 27.84
N LEU A 24 -4.63 7.51 26.51
CA LEU A 24 -4.47 6.23 25.82
C LEU A 24 -3.15 6.19 25.06
N ARG A 25 -2.67 4.98 24.75
CA ARG A 25 -1.47 4.74 23.95
C ARG A 25 -1.83 3.86 22.74
N PRO A 26 -1.22 4.10 21.56
CA PRO A 26 -1.33 3.18 20.44
C PRO A 26 -0.86 1.76 20.81
N GLU A 27 -1.52 0.74 20.26
CA GLU A 27 -1.13 -0.65 20.48
C GLU A 27 0.20 -0.99 19.77
N VAL A 28 1.07 -1.68 20.49
CA VAL A 28 2.37 -2.17 19.99
C VAL A 28 2.40 -3.69 20.07
N ASN A 29 2.17 -4.34 18.93
CA ASN A 29 2.32 -5.80 18.80
C ASN A 29 3.80 -6.21 18.69
N ALA A 30 4.07 -7.52 18.63
CA ALA A 30 5.44 -8.05 18.59
C ALA A 30 6.27 -7.53 17.41
N ASP A 31 5.70 -7.50 16.20
CA ASP A 31 6.40 -7.05 14.99
C ASP A 31 6.74 -5.55 15.05
N VAL A 32 5.81 -4.74 15.54
CA VAL A 32 6.05 -3.30 15.74
C VAL A 32 7.11 -3.10 16.81
N LYS A 33 7.04 -3.82 17.94
CA LYS A 33 8.01 -3.73 19.03
C LYS A 33 9.43 -4.05 18.56
N ALA A 34 9.57 -5.06 17.70
CA ALA A 34 10.87 -5.48 17.16
C ALA A 34 11.55 -4.38 16.33
N LEU A 35 10.76 -3.49 15.70
CA LEU A 35 11.23 -2.40 14.85
C LEU A 35 11.08 -1.02 15.50
N LEU A 36 10.69 -0.96 16.78
CA LEU A 36 10.34 0.27 17.46
C LEU A 36 11.58 1.04 17.89
N THR A 37 11.58 2.32 17.56
CA THR A 37 12.50 3.32 18.12
C THR A 37 11.70 4.34 18.93
N GLY A 38 12.30 4.87 20.00
CA GLY A 38 11.63 5.81 20.91
C GLY A 38 10.57 5.18 21.82
N GLU A 39 9.99 5.99 22.70
CA GLU A 39 8.90 5.59 23.59
C GLU A 39 7.55 5.98 22.98
N VAL A 40 6.58 5.05 22.97
CA VAL A 40 5.22 5.31 22.48
C VAL A 40 4.42 6.02 23.58
N ASN A 41 4.37 7.35 23.52
CA ASN A 41 3.64 8.17 24.48
C ASN A 41 2.20 8.46 24.06
N SER A 42 2.02 9.10 22.89
CA SER A 42 0.71 9.48 22.39
C SER A 42 0.51 9.12 20.94
N SER A 43 1.62 8.91 20.22
CA SER A 43 1.62 8.57 18.81
C SER A 43 2.66 7.51 18.46
N LEU A 44 2.36 6.83 17.36
CA LEU A 44 3.16 5.77 16.79
C LEU A 44 3.15 5.95 15.27
N THR A 45 4.31 6.24 14.71
CA THR A 45 4.51 6.32 13.27
C THR A 45 5.04 4.99 12.74
N LYS A 46 4.31 4.36 11.81
CA LYS A 46 4.69 3.11 11.14
C LYS A 46 5.10 3.39 9.71
N GLU A 47 6.24 2.84 9.31
CA GLU A 47 6.74 2.88 7.94
C GLU A 47 6.52 1.53 7.27
N ARG A 48 5.88 1.52 6.10
CA ARG A 48 5.68 0.31 5.30
C ARG A 48 6.20 0.49 3.89
N VAL A 49 6.91 -0.50 3.40
CA VAL A 49 7.21 -0.64 1.97
C VAL A 49 6.29 -1.71 1.41
N SER A 50 5.62 -1.41 0.30
CA SER A 50 4.80 -2.37 -0.42
C SER A 50 5.42 -2.62 -1.79
N SER A 51 5.44 -3.87 -2.23
CA SER A 51 5.69 -4.21 -3.64
C SER A 51 4.37 -4.54 -4.32
N GLN A 52 4.23 -4.13 -5.58
CA GLN A 52 2.99 -4.23 -6.35
C GLN A 52 3.25 -4.90 -7.69
N LEU A 53 2.30 -5.75 -8.10
CA LEU A 53 2.20 -6.29 -9.45
C LEU A 53 0.85 -5.86 -10.04
N VAL A 54 0.91 -5.11 -11.14
CA VAL A 54 -0.26 -4.62 -11.84
C VAL A 54 -0.29 -5.17 -13.26
N HIS A 55 -1.45 -5.67 -13.66
CA HIS A 55 -1.75 -6.00 -15.03
C HIS A 55 -2.46 -4.83 -15.71
N VAL A 56 -1.82 -4.29 -16.74
CA VAL A 56 -2.39 -3.31 -17.66
C VAL A 56 -2.84 -4.06 -18.90
N PRO A 57 -4.14 -4.06 -19.23
CA PRO A 57 -4.62 -4.73 -20.44
C PRO A 57 -4.15 -4.00 -21.71
N PRO A 58 -4.05 -4.70 -22.84
CA PRO A 58 -3.83 -4.07 -24.14
C PRO A 58 -4.86 -2.98 -24.44
N ARG A 59 -4.48 -2.00 -25.26
CA ARG A 59 -5.34 -0.86 -25.62
C ARG A 59 -6.68 -1.28 -26.21
N GLU A 60 -6.66 -2.29 -27.08
CA GLU A 60 -7.87 -2.85 -27.70
C GLU A 60 -8.86 -3.37 -26.65
N ALA A 61 -8.36 -4.10 -25.64
CA ALA A 61 -9.18 -4.57 -24.54
C ALA A 61 -9.67 -3.42 -23.64
N ALA A 62 -8.87 -2.36 -23.46
CA ALA A 62 -9.21 -1.20 -22.63
C ALA A 62 -10.29 -0.28 -23.25
N ALA A 63 -10.40 -0.24 -24.58
CA ALA A 63 -11.30 0.64 -25.33
C ALA A 63 -12.80 0.35 -25.12
N GLY A 64 -13.17 -0.83 -24.60
CA GLY A 64 -14.56 -1.17 -24.25
C GLY A 64 -15.07 -0.57 -22.93
N SER A 65 -14.32 0.35 -22.30
CA SER A 65 -14.59 0.85 -20.93
C SER A 65 -15.20 2.26 -20.85
N GLU A 66 -15.40 2.96 -21.97
CA GLU A 66 -15.90 4.35 -21.98
C GLU A 66 -17.39 4.48 -21.60
N SER A 67 -18.16 3.40 -21.70
CA SER A 67 -19.48 3.30 -21.07
C SER A 67 -19.36 2.32 -19.91
N GLY A 68 -19.61 2.77 -18.68
CA GLY A 68 -19.45 2.03 -17.42
C GLY A 68 -20.27 0.74 -17.24
N SER A 69 -20.70 0.10 -18.33
CA SER A 69 -21.43 -1.17 -18.41
C SER A 69 -20.71 -2.25 -19.26
N GLY A 70 -19.58 -1.95 -19.90
CA GLY A 70 -18.90 -2.88 -20.83
C GLY A 70 -17.77 -3.72 -20.21
N SER A 71 -17.64 -4.96 -20.69
CA SER A 71 -16.56 -5.94 -20.42
C SER A 71 -15.16 -5.52 -20.89
N GLY A 72 -14.85 -4.22 -20.92
CA GLY A 72 -13.52 -3.71 -21.26
C GLY A 72 -12.50 -4.08 -20.18
N GLY A 73 -11.29 -4.45 -20.63
CA GLY A 73 -10.16 -4.74 -19.76
C GLY A 73 -9.85 -3.56 -18.86
N LYS A 74 -9.88 -3.78 -17.54
CA LYS A 74 -9.46 -2.80 -16.53
C LYS A 74 -8.02 -3.05 -16.09
N VAL A 75 -7.33 -2.00 -15.67
CA VAL A 75 -6.09 -2.15 -14.90
C VAL A 75 -6.39 -2.90 -13.62
N ARG A 76 -5.64 -3.97 -13.34
CA ARG A 76 -5.85 -4.82 -12.16
C ARG A 76 -4.59 -4.91 -11.32
N MET A 77 -4.70 -4.60 -10.04
CA MET A 77 -3.69 -4.96 -9.06
C MET A 77 -3.78 -6.46 -8.82
N LEU A 78 -2.80 -7.22 -9.32
CA LEU A 78 -2.75 -8.67 -9.13
C LEU A 78 -2.20 -9.03 -7.76
N ASN A 79 -1.22 -8.25 -7.29
CA ASN A 79 -0.60 -8.49 -6.01
C ASN A 79 -0.21 -7.17 -5.32
N ARG A 80 -0.38 -7.11 -4.01
CA ARG A 80 0.17 -6.10 -3.11
C ARG A 80 0.73 -6.81 -1.88
N LEU A 81 2.05 -6.75 -1.70
CA LEU A 81 2.76 -7.25 -0.51
C LEU A 81 3.26 -6.06 0.33
N PRO A 82 2.52 -5.62 1.36
CA PRO A 82 3.02 -4.63 2.32
C PRO A 82 3.86 -5.30 3.41
N GLY A 83 5.01 -4.71 3.74
CA GLY A 83 5.85 -5.09 4.88
C GLY A 83 6.12 -3.90 5.79
N LEU A 84 6.05 -4.12 7.11
CA LEU A 84 6.51 -3.14 8.10
C LEU A 84 8.04 -3.11 8.09
N VAL A 85 8.63 -1.92 7.97
CA VAL A 85 10.09 -1.75 7.89
C VAL A 85 10.66 -0.85 8.99
N ALA A 86 9.83 0.01 9.60
CA ALA A 86 10.23 0.79 10.77
C ALA A 86 9.00 1.19 11.61
N ALA A 87 9.22 1.43 12.90
CA ALA A 87 8.26 2.03 13.80
C ALA A 87 8.94 3.06 14.71
N LYS A 88 8.26 4.19 14.98
CA LYS A 88 8.75 5.25 15.87
C LYS A 88 7.65 5.68 16.83
N GLY A 89 7.95 5.64 18.13
CA GLY A 89 7.12 6.21 19.19
C GLY A 89 7.46 7.68 19.45
N GLU A 90 6.43 8.49 19.64
CA GLU A 90 6.52 9.91 20.02
C GLU A 90 5.29 10.42 20.78
#